data_AF-X1PD57-F1
#
_entry.id   AF-X1PD57-F1
#
_cell.length_a   1.000
_cell.length_b   1.000
_cell.length_c   1.000
_cell.angle_alpha   90.00
_cell.angle_beta   90.00
_cell.angle_gamma   90.00
#
_symmetry.space_group_name_H-M   'P 1'
#
loop_
_entity.id
_entity.type
_entity.pdbx_description
1 polymer ?
#
loop_
_entity_poly.entity_id
_entity_poly.type
_entity_poly.pdbx_seq_one_letter_code
_entity_poly.pdbx_strand_id
1 'polypeptide(L)'
;GEIIRKKECLPFFQKQVKIVLKNCGTIDPENIEEYINNGGYEALKKALTELSPSQAIQEIKDSGLRGRGGAGFPTGVKWEFVFKVKSSEKFVICNADEGDPGAFMDRAVLEGDPHTVIEGMSIAAYVVGAKRGYVYVRAEYPLAIERLEIALEQARKRNFLGENILK
;
A
#
# COMPACT_ATOMS: atom_id res chain seq x y z
N GLY A 1 34.46 -14.70 -13.31
CA GLY A 1 33.14 -14.79 -12.66
C GLY A 1 32.12 -15.20 -13.70
N GLU A 2 31.14 -16.03 -13.34
CA GLU A 2 30.05 -16.41 -14.26
C GLU A 2 29.14 -15.21 -14.53
N ILE A 3 28.77 -15.02 -15.80
CA ILE A 3 27.82 -13.98 -16.20
C ILE A 3 26.41 -14.54 -16.01
N ILE A 4 25.69 -14.02 -15.01
CA ILE A 4 24.30 -14.35 -14.76
C ILE A 4 23.43 -13.32 -15.49
N ARG A 5 22.63 -13.78 -16.46
CA ARG A 5 21.83 -12.90 -17.35
C ARG A 5 20.47 -12.50 -16.80
N LYS A 6 19.96 -13.21 -15.79
CA LYS A 6 18.65 -12.98 -15.17
C LYS A 6 18.82 -12.58 -13.71
N LYS A 7 18.16 -11.50 -13.29
CA LYS A 7 18.25 -10.96 -11.93
C LYS A 7 17.81 -12.01 -10.89
N GLU A 8 16.81 -12.82 -11.23
CA GLU A 8 16.26 -13.87 -10.36
C GLU A 8 17.26 -15.01 -10.12
N CYS A 9 18.21 -15.21 -11.03
CA CYS A 9 19.25 -16.23 -10.93
C CYS A 9 20.46 -15.76 -10.11
N LEU A 10 20.52 -14.49 -9.71
CA LEU A 10 21.58 -14.02 -8.81
C LEU A 10 21.36 -14.63 -7.42
N PRO A 11 22.41 -15.19 -6.78
CA PRO A 11 22.31 -15.81 -5.46
C PRO A 11 21.65 -14.92 -4.40
N PHE A 12 21.80 -13.61 -4.52
CA PHE A 12 21.19 -12.63 -3.64
C PHE A 12 19.65 -12.61 -3.72
N PHE A 13 19.06 -12.75 -4.92
CA PHE A 13 17.62 -12.64 -5.14
C PHE A 13 16.90 -13.99 -5.12
N GLN A 14 17.59 -15.09 -5.39
CA GLN A 14 16.99 -16.42 -5.58
C GLN A 14 16.13 -16.90 -4.39
N LYS A 15 16.45 -16.48 -3.16
CA LYS A 15 15.72 -16.89 -1.94
C LYS A 15 14.71 -15.86 -1.44
N GLN A 16 14.49 -14.77 -2.17
CA GLN A 16 13.60 -13.69 -1.75
C GLN A 16 12.16 -13.95 -2.23
N VAL A 17 11.19 -13.80 -1.33
CA VAL A 17 9.76 -13.72 -1.68
C VAL A 17 9.33 -12.26 -1.57
N LYS A 18 9.18 -11.60 -2.72
CA LYS A 18 8.80 -10.18 -2.77
C LYS A 18 7.30 -10.04 -2.89
N ILE A 19 6.65 -9.72 -1.77
CA ILE A 19 5.23 -9.39 -1.74
C ILE A 19 5.07 -7.86 -1.86
N VAL A 20 5.53 -7.13 -0.84
CA VAL A 20 5.45 -5.65 -0.81
C VAL A 20 6.38 -5.02 -1.84
N LEU A 21 7.55 -5.62 -2.09
CA LEU A 21 8.55 -5.10 -3.03
C LEU A 21 8.41 -5.71 -4.44
N LYS A 22 7.26 -6.30 -4.79
CA LYS A 22 7.09 -7.03 -6.05
C LYS A 22 7.34 -6.16 -7.29
N ASN A 23 6.97 -4.88 -7.21
CA ASN A 23 7.08 -3.92 -8.30
C ASN A 23 8.36 -3.06 -8.24
N CYS A 24 9.03 -3.02 -7.09
CA CYS A 24 10.16 -2.12 -6.89
C CYS A 24 11.34 -2.48 -7.82
N GLY A 25 11.67 -1.57 -8.72
CA GLY A 25 12.71 -1.74 -9.74
C GLY A 25 12.29 -2.63 -10.91
N THR A 26 11.00 -2.86 -11.10
CA THR A 26 10.42 -3.50 -12.30
C THR A 26 9.43 -2.60 -13.03
N ILE A 27 8.85 -1.61 -12.34
CA ILE A 27 7.99 -0.57 -12.94
C ILE A 27 8.63 0.81 -12.80
N ASP A 28 8.20 1.75 -13.65
CA ASP A 28 8.33 3.17 -13.41
C ASP A 28 7.33 3.62 -12.30
N PRO A 29 7.82 4.05 -11.12
CA PRO A 29 6.97 4.46 -10.00
C PRO A 29 6.16 5.74 -10.28
N GLU A 30 6.49 6.48 -11.34
CA GLU A 30 5.80 7.71 -11.75
C GLU A 30 4.80 7.45 -12.90
N ASN A 31 4.58 6.19 -13.28
CA ASN A 31 3.64 5.81 -14.32
C ASN A 31 2.58 4.81 -13.81
N ILE A 32 1.39 5.33 -13.47
CA ILE A 32 0.26 4.51 -13.02
C ILE A 32 -0.11 3.37 -13.98
N GLU A 33 0.13 3.50 -15.30
CA GLU A 33 -0.20 2.42 -16.24
C GLU A 33 0.64 1.17 -16.01
N GLU A 34 1.90 1.32 -15.62
CA GLU A 34 2.75 0.17 -15.31
C GLU A 34 2.29 -0.53 -14.03
N TYR A 35 1.81 0.23 -13.05
CA TYR A 35 1.19 -0.33 -11.85
C TYR A 35 -0.07 -1.15 -12.20
N ILE A 36 -0.97 -0.57 -13.02
CA ILE A 36 -2.21 -1.24 -13.47
C ILE A 36 -1.90 -2.49 -14.31
N ASN A 37 -0.97 -2.39 -15.26
CA ASN A 37 -0.58 -3.52 -16.11
C ASN A 37 0.01 -4.69 -15.31
N ASN A 38 0.57 -4.42 -14.12
CA ASN A 38 1.03 -5.42 -13.16
C ASN A 38 -0.05 -5.87 -12.15
N GLY A 39 -1.33 -5.62 -12.44
CA GLY A 39 -2.47 -6.01 -11.60
C GLY A 39 -2.71 -5.08 -10.41
N GLY A 40 -2.17 -3.87 -10.43
CA GLY A 40 -2.49 -2.83 -9.48
C GLY A 40 -3.96 -2.41 -9.54
N TYR A 41 -4.53 -2.03 -8.40
CA TYR A 41 -5.94 -1.66 -8.21
C TYR A 41 -6.98 -2.79 -8.37
N GLU A 42 -6.58 -4.00 -8.75
CA GLU A 42 -7.48 -5.15 -8.80
C GLU A 42 -7.95 -5.56 -7.39
N ALA A 43 -7.12 -5.41 -6.36
CA ALA A 43 -7.53 -5.71 -4.99
C ALA A 43 -8.50 -4.64 -4.47
N LEU A 44 -8.28 -3.36 -4.82
CA LEU A 44 -9.25 -2.29 -4.53
C LEU A 44 -10.59 -2.54 -5.22
N LYS A 45 -10.56 -2.95 -6.49
CA LYS A 45 -11.77 -3.32 -7.24
C LYS A 45 -12.53 -4.44 -6.56
N LYS A 46 -11.88 -5.56 -6.28
CA LYS A 46 -12.46 -6.67 -5.52
C LYS A 46 -13.07 -6.19 -4.20
N ALA A 47 -12.33 -5.41 -3.42
CA ALA A 47 -12.81 -4.89 -2.14
C ALA A 47 -14.10 -4.08 -2.29
N LEU A 48 -14.17 -3.19 -3.29
CA LEU A 48 -15.31 -2.29 -3.50
C LEU A 48 -16.53 -2.97 -4.15
N THR A 49 -16.32 -3.95 -5.03
CA THR A 49 -17.42 -4.52 -5.85
C THR A 49 -17.88 -5.89 -5.39
N GLU A 50 -17.04 -6.64 -4.67
CA GLU A 50 -17.32 -8.06 -4.34
C GLU A 50 -17.39 -8.33 -2.84
N LEU A 51 -16.79 -7.48 -2.00
CA LEU A 51 -16.70 -7.72 -0.57
C LEU A 51 -17.45 -6.65 0.22
N SER A 52 -18.28 -7.05 1.18
CA SER A 52 -18.67 -6.15 2.26
C SER A 52 -17.47 -5.83 3.17
N PRO A 53 -17.48 -4.69 3.90
CA PRO A 53 -16.39 -4.35 4.82
C PRO A 53 -16.10 -5.44 5.87
N SER A 54 -17.13 -6.14 6.36
CA SER A 54 -16.96 -7.25 7.29
C SER A 54 -16.28 -8.47 6.67
N GLN A 55 -16.58 -8.79 5.41
CA GLN A 55 -15.90 -9.87 4.67
C GLN A 55 -14.43 -9.52 4.41
N ALA A 56 -14.14 -8.28 4.02
CA ALA A 56 -12.77 -7.81 3.83
C ALA A 56 -11.96 -7.85 5.15
N ILE A 57 -12.57 -7.49 6.29
CA ILE A 57 -11.94 -7.66 7.62
C ILE A 57 -11.61 -9.12 7.88
N GLN A 58 -12.52 -10.03 7.56
CA GLN A 58 -12.31 -11.46 7.78
C GLN A 58 -11.16 -11.99 6.90
N GLU A 59 -11.10 -11.60 5.62
CA GLU A 59 -10.00 -11.96 4.71
C GLU A 59 -8.63 -11.48 5.25
N ILE A 60 -8.58 -10.27 5.84
CA ILE A 60 -7.37 -9.74 6.47
C ILE A 60 -7.00 -10.54 7.74
N LYS A 61 -7.99 -10.94 8.56
CA LYS A 61 -7.74 -11.77 9.74
C LYS A 61 -7.21 -13.15 9.34
N ASP A 62 -7.82 -13.78 8.35
CA ASP A 62 -7.45 -15.10 7.85
C ASP A 62 -6.05 -15.11 7.23
N SER A 63 -5.61 -13.99 6.66
CA SER A 63 -4.23 -13.83 6.16
C SER A 63 -3.15 -13.90 7.27
N GLY A 64 -3.53 -13.72 8.53
CA GLY A 64 -2.60 -13.66 9.65
C GLY A 64 -1.72 -12.40 9.65
N LEU A 65 -2.08 -11.35 8.89
CA LEU A 65 -1.30 -10.12 8.80
C LEU A 65 -1.17 -9.44 10.17
N ARG A 66 0.07 -9.09 10.51
CA ARG A 66 0.45 -8.37 11.73
C ARG A 66 1.11 -7.04 11.37
N GLY A 67 0.99 -6.07 12.27
CA GLY A 67 1.58 -4.74 12.10
C GLY A 67 3.09 -4.82 11.89
N ARG A 68 3.59 -4.12 10.87
CA ARG A 68 5.00 -4.15 10.45
C ARG A 68 5.87 -3.05 11.06
N GLY A 69 5.28 -2.09 11.78
CA GLY A 69 6.01 -1.08 12.57
C GLY A 69 6.49 -1.57 13.94
N GLY A 70 6.97 -2.81 14.04
CA GLY A 70 7.58 -3.37 15.27
C GLY A 70 6.62 -4.08 16.25
N ALA A 71 5.50 -3.45 16.64
CA ALA A 71 4.62 -4.00 17.70
C ALA A 71 3.91 -5.31 17.35
N GLY A 72 3.81 -5.67 16.06
CA GLY A 72 3.26 -6.95 15.63
C GLY A 72 1.80 -7.19 16.01
N PHE A 73 1.00 -6.15 16.24
CA PHE A 73 -0.43 -6.31 16.57
C PHE A 73 -1.22 -6.82 15.35
N PRO A 74 -2.18 -7.77 15.50
CA PRO A 74 -2.96 -8.28 14.36
C PRO A 74 -3.73 -7.18 13.62
N THR A 75 -3.46 -7.01 12.32
CA THR A 75 -3.99 -5.89 11.53
C THR A 75 -5.50 -5.96 11.39
N GLY A 76 -6.05 -7.15 11.10
CA GLY A 76 -7.50 -7.33 10.96
C GLY A 76 -8.28 -7.05 12.23
N VAL A 77 -7.71 -7.35 13.41
CA VAL A 77 -8.31 -7.01 14.71
C VAL A 77 -8.30 -5.51 14.93
N LYS A 78 -7.19 -4.82 14.60
CA LYS A 78 -7.09 -3.37 14.71
C LYS A 78 -8.13 -2.66 13.84
N TRP A 79 -8.30 -3.12 12.59
CA TRP A 79 -9.27 -2.53 11.67
C TRP A 79 -10.71 -2.80 12.11
N GLU A 80 -10.98 -4.00 12.66
CA GLU A 80 -12.29 -4.31 13.21
C GLU A 80 -12.70 -3.39 14.37
N PHE A 81 -11.77 -3.01 15.24
CA PHE A 81 -12.05 -2.04 16.30
C PHE A 81 -12.56 -0.72 15.73
N VAL A 82 -11.90 -0.19 14.69
CA VAL A 82 -12.31 1.06 14.03
C VAL A 82 -13.64 0.88 13.29
N PHE A 83 -13.83 -0.24 12.59
CA PHE A 83 -15.07 -0.55 11.89
C PHE A 83 -16.29 -0.54 12.82
N LYS A 84 -16.18 -1.16 14.00
CA LYS A 84 -17.27 -1.26 15.00
C LYS A 84 -17.66 0.08 15.64
N VAL A 85 -16.78 1.08 15.62
CA VAL A 85 -17.08 2.41 16.17
C VAL A 85 -18.11 3.11 15.27
N LYS A 86 -19.22 3.58 15.87
CA LYS A 86 -20.19 4.44 15.20
C LYS A 86 -19.70 5.89 15.27
N SER A 87 -19.15 6.38 14.16
CA SER A 87 -18.72 7.77 14.00
C SER A 87 -19.05 8.25 12.60
N SER A 88 -19.46 9.52 12.48
CA SER A 88 -19.64 10.19 11.19
C SER A 88 -18.31 10.46 10.48
N GLU A 89 -17.21 10.54 11.24
CA GLU A 89 -15.87 10.77 10.73
C GLU A 89 -14.88 9.71 11.23
N LYS A 90 -14.14 9.14 10.28
CA LYS A 90 -13.06 8.18 10.51
C LYS A 90 -11.94 8.49 9.53
N PHE A 91 -10.72 8.12 9.92
CA PHE A 91 -9.50 8.42 9.19
C PHE A 91 -8.63 7.18 9.06
N VAL A 92 -7.85 7.13 7.99
CA VAL A 92 -6.73 6.20 7.83
C VAL A 92 -5.43 7.00 7.88
N ILE A 93 -4.49 6.59 8.72
CA ILE A 93 -3.19 7.24 8.84
C ILE A 93 -2.12 6.22 8.50
N CYS A 94 -1.32 6.51 7.48
CA CYS A 94 -0.10 5.78 7.17
C CYS A 94 1.06 6.50 7.86
N ASN A 95 1.77 5.79 8.73
CA ASN A 95 3.01 6.25 9.33
C ASN A 95 4.16 5.77 8.46
N ALA A 96 4.85 6.71 7.83
CA ALA A 96 6.06 6.50 7.02
C ALA A 96 7.20 7.42 7.50
N ASP A 97 7.30 7.61 8.83
CA ASP A 97 8.37 8.37 9.46
C ASP A 97 9.72 7.64 9.43
N GLU A 98 9.72 6.30 9.48
CA GLU A 98 10.89 5.41 9.41
C GLU A 98 12.16 6.00 10.09
N GLY A 99 12.02 6.42 11.36
CA GLY A 99 13.08 7.08 12.12
C GLY A 99 14.20 6.15 12.62
N ASP A 100 13.99 4.83 12.56
CA ASP A 100 14.90 3.83 13.13
C ASP A 100 16.21 3.72 12.32
N PRO A 101 17.39 3.72 12.98
CA PRO A 101 18.67 3.58 12.28
C PRO A 101 18.74 2.30 11.45
N GLY A 102 19.02 2.44 10.15
CA GLY A 102 19.17 1.32 9.22
C GLY A 102 17.86 0.80 8.62
N ALA A 103 16.70 1.37 8.97
CA ALA A 103 15.43 1.13 8.28
C ALA A 103 15.31 2.00 7.01
N PHE A 104 14.88 1.38 5.91
CA PHE A 104 14.62 2.04 4.62
C PHE A 104 13.54 1.30 3.80
N MET A 105 12.78 0.42 4.46
CA MET A 105 11.73 -0.38 3.84
C MET A 105 10.54 0.49 3.42
N ASP A 106 10.08 1.40 4.29
CA ASP A 106 8.97 2.30 3.99
C ASP A 106 9.38 3.27 2.88
N ARG A 107 10.60 3.83 2.98
CA ARG A 107 11.21 4.64 1.93
C ARG A 107 11.23 3.91 0.59
N ALA A 108 11.71 2.66 0.56
CA ALA A 108 11.84 1.89 -0.67
C ALA A 108 10.48 1.66 -1.37
N VAL A 109 9.41 1.49 -0.59
CA VAL A 109 8.06 1.34 -1.15
C VAL A 109 7.53 2.67 -1.65
N LEU A 110 7.65 3.75 -0.89
CA LEU A 110 7.18 5.06 -1.32
C LEU A 110 7.90 5.57 -2.56
N GLU A 111 9.21 5.34 -2.66
CA GLU A 111 9.99 5.73 -3.83
C GLU A 111 9.81 4.76 -5.01
N GLY A 112 9.61 3.47 -4.76
CA GLY A 112 9.64 2.43 -5.80
C GLY A 112 8.28 1.91 -6.27
N ASP A 113 7.22 2.10 -5.48
CA ASP A 113 5.86 1.66 -5.77
C ASP A 113 4.81 2.42 -4.91
N PRO A 114 4.68 3.75 -5.07
CA PRO A 114 3.78 4.56 -4.24
C PRO A 114 2.31 4.16 -4.39
N HIS A 115 1.90 3.65 -5.55
CA HIS A 115 0.52 3.21 -5.80
C HIS A 115 0.11 2.03 -4.92
N THR A 116 1.02 1.13 -4.55
CA THR A 116 0.74 0.06 -3.56
C THR A 116 0.30 0.64 -2.21
N VAL A 117 0.91 1.73 -1.75
CA VAL A 117 0.54 2.39 -0.49
C VAL A 117 -0.85 3.02 -0.61
N ILE A 118 -1.09 3.74 -1.70
CA ILE A 118 -2.39 4.39 -1.96
C ILE A 118 -3.50 3.34 -2.05
N GLU A 119 -3.30 2.25 -2.79
CA GLU A 119 -4.26 1.16 -2.91
C GLU A 119 -4.57 0.54 -1.54
N GLY A 120 -3.53 0.19 -0.77
CA GLY A 120 -3.70 -0.37 0.57
C GLY A 120 -4.47 0.56 1.51
N MET A 121 -4.20 1.86 1.44
CA MET A 121 -4.94 2.87 2.21
C MET A 121 -6.38 3.05 1.75
N SER A 122 -6.65 3.00 0.45
CA SER A 122 -8.01 3.06 -0.09
C SER A 122 -8.84 1.85 0.35
N ILE A 123 -8.26 0.65 0.33
CA ILE A 123 -8.88 -0.56 0.88
C ILE A 123 -9.14 -0.40 2.37
N ALA A 124 -8.15 0.09 3.13
CA ALA A 124 -8.31 0.36 4.56
C ALA A 124 -9.47 1.32 4.83
N ALA A 125 -9.57 2.39 4.02
CA ALA A 125 -10.59 3.41 4.17
C ALA A 125 -11.98 2.85 3.90
N TYR A 126 -12.13 2.07 2.83
CA TYR A 126 -13.37 1.34 2.56
C TYR A 126 -13.77 0.43 3.73
N VAL A 127 -12.83 -0.39 4.20
CA VAL A 127 -13.07 -1.38 5.25
C VAL A 127 -13.52 -0.75 6.56
N VAL A 128 -12.89 0.35 6.99
CA VAL A 128 -13.22 0.97 8.27
C VAL A 128 -14.33 2.02 8.17
N GLY A 129 -14.74 2.40 6.95
CA GLY A 129 -15.69 3.48 6.68
C GLY A 129 -15.09 4.88 6.82
N ALA A 130 -13.80 5.04 6.52
CA ALA A 130 -13.13 6.34 6.49
C ALA A 130 -13.27 7.01 5.12
N LYS A 131 -13.37 8.33 5.13
CA LYS A 131 -13.44 9.17 3.90
C LYS A 131 -12.17 9.95 3.62
N ARG A 132 -11.24 9.99 4.59
CA ARG A 132 -10.00 10.76 4.52
C ARG A 132 -8.83 9.91 5.00
N GLY A 133 -7.72 10.03 4.29
CA GLY A 133 -6.46 9.38 4.60
C GLY A 133 -5.32 10.40 4.68
N TYR A 134 -4.34 10.15 5.54
CA TYR A 134 -3.12 10.95 5.65
C TYR A 134 -1.90 10.03 5.59
N VAL A 135 -0.90 10.43 4.83
CA VAL A 135 0.43 9.80 4.85
C VAL A 135 1.36 10.77 5.57
N TYR A 136 1.88 10.35 6.71
CA TYR A 136 2.92 11.09 7.42
C TYR A 136 4.27 10.59 6.94
N VAL A 137 4.94 11.39 6.12
CA VAL A 137 6.29 11.10 5.61
C VAL A 137 7.26 12.09 6.26
N ARG A 138 8.41 11.57 6.72
CA ARG A 138 9.48 12.42 7.26
C ARG A 138 10.03 13.38 6.20
N ALA A 139 10.53 14.54 6.62
CA ALA A 139 11.03 15.56 5.70
C ALA A 139 12.32 15.15 4.95
N GLU A 140 13.07 14.18 5.49
CA GLU A 140 14.33 13.70 4.91
C GLU A 140 14.15 12.80 3.68
N TYR A 141 12.92 12.48 3.27
CA TYR A 141 12.61 11.68 2.09
C TYR A 141 11.95 12.52 0.98
N PRO A 142 12.65 13.50 0.37
CA PRO A 142 12.05 14.40 -0.63
C PRO A 142 11.54 13.66 -1.87
N LEU A 143 12.27 12.64 -2.34
CA LEU A 143 11.85 11.84 -3.51
C LEU A 143 10.58 11.02 -3.22
N ALA A 144 10.45 10.49 -1.99
CA ALA A 144 9.25 9.76 -1.59
C ALA A 144 8.02 10.67 -1.58
N ILE A 145 8.18 11.92 -1.10
CA ILE A 145 7.12 12.93 -1.10
C ILE A 145 6.71 13.27 -2.54
N GLU A 146 7.68 13.60 -3.40
CA GLU A 146 7.44 13.94 -4.81
C GLU A 146 6.68 12.83 -5.55
N ARG A 147 7.16 11.58 -5.44
CA ARG A 147 6.51 10.43 -6.12
C ARG A 147 5.15 10.11 -5.57
N LEU A 148 4.96 10.26 -4.26
CA LEU A 148 3.64 10.06 -3.65
C LEU A 148 2.65 11.14 -4.12
N GLU A 149 3.08 12.40 -4.27
CA GLU A 149 2.23 13.47 -4.82
C GLU A 149 1.81 13.19 -6.25
N ILE A 150 2.75 12.78 -7.12
CA ILE A 150 2.48 12.36 -8.50
C ILE A 150 1.47 11.20 -8.50
N ALA A 151 1.72 10.16 -7.71
CA ALA A 151 0.85 8.98 -7.65
C ALA A 151 -0.56 9.33 -7.13
N LEU A 152 -0.68 10.23 -6.15
CA LEU A 152 -1.97 10.72 -5.67
C LEU A 152 -2.73 11.50 -6.74
N GLU A 153 -2.05 12.32 -7.54
CA GLU A 153 -2.67 13.02 -8.66
C GLU A 153 -3.15 12.04 -9.73
N GLN A 154 -2.31 11.08 -10.11
CA GLN A 154 -2.66 10.05 -11.11
C GLN A 154 -3.83 9.18 -10.64
N ALA A 155 -3.83 8.73 -9.38
CA ALA A 155 -4.92 7.95 -8.81
C ALA A 155 -6.24 8.72 -8.82
N ARG A 156 -6.22 10.03 -8.56
CA ARG A 156 -7.42 10.88 -8.68
C ARG A 156 -7.90 11.02 -10.12
N LYS A 157 -6.98 11.31 -11.07
CA LYS A 157 -7.30 11.43 -12.50
C LYS A 157 -7.89 10.14 -13.09
N ARG A 158 -7.51 8.99 -12.55
CA ARG A 158 -7.97 7.65 -12.98
C ARG A 158 -9.12 7.08 -12.14
N ASN A 159 -9.74 7.88 -11.27
CA ASN A 159 -10.85 7.46 -10.39
C ASN A 159 -10.51 6.28 -9.47
N PHE A 160 -9.25 6.10 -9.07
CA PHE A 160 -8.84 5.17 -8.00
C PHE A 160 -8.81 5.83 -6.62
N LEU A 161 -8.91 7.15 -6.56
CA LEU A 161 -8.97 7.93 -5.33
C LEU A 161 -9.86 9.16 -5.54
N GLY A 162 -10.57 9.59 -4.48
CA GLY A 162 -11.46 10.74 -4.53
C GLY A 162 -12.93 10.32 -4.46
N GLU A 163 -13.81 11.08 -5.10
CA GLU A 163 -15.23 10.77 -5.17
C GLU A 163 -15.51 9.79 -6.31
N ASN A 164 -16.53 8.92 -6.14
CA ASN A 164 -16.96 7.99 -7.18
C ASN A 164 -15.86 7.03 -7.69
N ILE A 165 -15.08 6.47 -6.76
CA ILE A 165 -14.00 5.51 -7.08
C ILE A 165 -14.54 4.37 -7.97
N LEU A 166 -13.80 4.05 -9.05
CA LEU A 166 -14.11 3.07 -10.12
C LEU A 166 -15.31 3.39 -11.04
N LYS A 167 -15.85 4.60 -10.99
CA LYS A 167 -16.91 5.03 -11.93
C LYS A 167 -16.38 5.86 -13.09
#